data_AF-A0A0G0H1W7-F1
#
_entry.id   AF-A0A0G0H1W7-F1
#
_cell.length_a   1.000
_cell.length_b   1.000
_cell.length_c   1.000
_cell.angle_alpha   90.00
_cell.angle_beta   90.00
_cell.angle_gamma   90.00
#
_symmetry.space_group_name_H-M   'P 1'
#
loop_
_entity.id
_entity.type
_entity.pdbx_description
1 polymer ?
#
loop_
_entity_poly.entity_id
_entity_poly.type
_entity_poly.pdbx_seq_one_letter_code
_entity_poly.pdbx_strand_id
1 'polypeptide(L)'
;MKNSKSEQKFVIKKDTPIIEITERFPDIGSYLVDEYGFFCIGCPLSVTETIYDGALVHGLTESEAEELIRELNSMIMHPISH
;
A
#
# COMPACT_ATOMS: atom_id res chain seq x y z
N MET A 1 -20.16 -2.86 -24.48
CA MET A 1 -19.58 -4.22 -24.37
C MET A 1 -19.14 -4.44 -22.94
N LYS A 2 -19.51 -5.58 -22.36
CA LYS A 2 -19.11 -6.02 -21.01
C LYS A 2 -17.81 -6.81 -21.18
N ASN A 3 -16.68 -6.28 -20.72
CA ASN A 3 -15.45 -7.07 -20.60
C ASN A 3 -15.19 -7.37 -19.12
N SER A 4 -15.85 -8.43 -18.67
CA SER A 4 -15.55 -9.14 -17.44
C SER A 4 -14.16 -9.79 -17.57
N LYS A 5 -13.09 -9.06 -17.24
CA LYS A 5 -11.88 -9.68 -16.73
C LYS A 5 -12.10 -9.84 -15.23
N SER A 6 -12.08 -11.09 -14.77
CA SER A 6 -12.12 -11.45 -13.36
C SER A 6 -11.31 -10.46 -12.51
N GLU A 7 -11.98 -9.78 -11.58
CA GLU A 7 -11.35 -8.99 -10.53
C GLU A 7 -10.45 -9.93 -9.72
N GLN A 8 -9.19 -10.06 -10.12
CA GLN A 8 -8.19 -10.68 -9.28
C GLN A 8 -8.07 -9.80 -8.04
N LYS A 9 -8.66 -10.26 -6.95
CA LYS A 9 -8.63 -9.60 -5.64
C LYS A 9 -7.16 -9.43 -5.26
N PHE A 10 -6.66 -8.21 -5.37
CA PHE A 10 -5.30 -7.91 -4.95
C PHE A 10 -5.22 -8.00 -3.43
N VAL A 11 -4.18 -8.63 -2.94
CA VAL A 11 -3.92 -8.77 -1.51
C VAL A 11 -2.49 -8.28 -1.28
N ILE A 12 -2.37 -7.23 -0.49
CA ILE A 12 -1.08 -6.70 -0.05
C ILE A 12 -0.50 -7.67 0.96
N LYS A 13 0.77 -8.04 0.75
CA LYS A 13 1.58 -8.86 1.65
C LYS A 13 2.79 -8.05 2.11
N LYS A 14 3.54 -8.59 3.08
CA LYS A 14 4.74 -7.94 3.63
C LYS A 14 5.76 -7.59 2.55
N ASP A 15 5.93 -8.47 1.59
CA ASP A 15 6.87 -8.37 0.47
C ASP A 15 6.33 -7.61 -0.75
N THR A 16 5.11 -7.07 -0.68
CA THR A 16 4.54 -6.29 -1.78
C THR A 16 5.29 -4.95 -1.92
N PRO A 17 5.84 -4.64 -3.10
CA PRO A 17 6.49 -3.35 -3.33
C PRO A 17 5.53 -2.18 -3.15
N ILE A 18 5.96 -1.11 -2.47
CA ILE A 18 5.09 0.05 -2.22
C ILE A 18 4.69 0.73 -3.53
N ILE A 19 5.60 0.73 -4.52
CA ILE A 19 5.32 1.28 -5.86
C ILE A 19 4.17 0.53 -6.55
N GLU A 20 4.10 -0.80 -6.44
CA GLU A 20 2.99 -1.57 -7.01
C GLU A 20 1.66 -1.21 -6.34
N ILE A 21 1.66 -1.00 -5.02
CA ILE A 21 0.47 -0.61 -4.27
C ILE A 21 -0.03 0.75 -4.75
N THR A 22 0.87 1.74 -4.84
CA THR A 22 0.49 3.12 -5.15
C THR A 22 0.17 3.37 -6.62
N GLU A 23 0.79 2.64 -7.55
CA GLU A 23 0.40 2.65 -8.97
C GLU A 23 -1.00 2.09 -9.18
N ARG A 24 -1.40 1.10 -8.37
CA ARG A 24 -2.71 0.45 -8.47
C ARG A 24 -3.80 1.15 -7.67
N PHE A 25 -3.45 1.71 -6.53
CA PHE A 25 -4.36 2.36 -5.58
C PHE A 25 -3.77 3.72 -5.17
N PRO A 26 -3.91 4.76 -6.01
CA PRO A 26 -3.36 6.09 -5.73
C PRO A 26 -3.83 6.67 -4.38
N ASP A 27 -5.07 6.39 -3.97
CA ASP A 27 -5.62 6.85 -2.68
C ASP A 27 -4.87 6.25 -1.48
N ILE A 28 -4.39 5.00 -1.59
CA ILE A 28 -3.52 4.39 -0.58
C ILE A 28 -2.18 5.12 -0.54
N GLY A 29 -1.66 5.55 -1.69
CA GLY A 29 -0.44 6.36 -1.75
C GLY A 29 -0.58 7.67 -0.98
N SER A 30 -1.69 8.40 -1.20
CA SER A 30 -1.99 9.62 -0.45
C SER A 30 -2.11 9.34 1.06
N TYR A 31 -2.83 8.30 1.44
CA TYR A 31 -2.98 7.89 2.83
C TYR A 31 -1.63 7.57 3.51
N LEU A 32 -0.74 6.83 2.84
CA LEU A 32 0.60 6.53 3.37
C LEU A 32 1.46 7.79 3.55
N VAL A 33 1.32 8.78 2.68
CA VAL A 33 2.01 10.06 2.81
C VAL A 33 1.45 10.88 3.97
N ASP A 34 0.12 11.01 4.04
CA ASP A 34 -0.55 11.90 4.99
C ASP A 34 -0.51 11.35 6.42
N GLU A 35 -0.74 10.04 6.61
CA GLU A 35 -0.85 9.42 7.94
C GLU A 35 0.46 8.83 8.44
N TYR A 36 1.33 8.34 7.55
CA TYR A 36 2.57 7.64 7.91
C TYR A 36 3.84 8.35 7.45
N GLY A 37 3.74 9.47 6.73
CA GLY A 37 4.90 10.27 6.33
C GLY A 37 5.79 9.61 5.28
N PHE A 38 5.25 8.72 4.45
CA PHE A 38 5.98 8.03 3.39
C PHE A 38 6.22 8.93 2.16
N PHE A 39 6.80 10.12 2.36
CA PHE A 39 7.06 11.10 1.28
C PHE A 39 7.95 10.56 0.15
N CYS A 40 8.67 9.45 0.38
CA CYS A 40 9.62 8.86 -0.56
C CYS A 40 9.03 7.79 -1.48
N ILE A 41 7.71 7.52 -1.48
CA ILE A 41 7.11 6.41 -2.27
C ILE A 41 7.35 6.52 -3.79
N GLY A 42 7.65 7.72 -4.31
CA GLY A 42 8.00 7.94 -5.71
C GLY A 42 9.50 8.05 -6.02
N CYS A 43 10.38 7.80 -5.05
CA CYS A 43 11.82 7.94 -5.25
C CYS A 43 12.38 6.76 -6.06
N PRO A 44 13.25 6.99 -7.08
CA PRO A 44 13.91 5.89 -7.79
C PRO A 44 14.71 4.93 -6.90
N LEU A 45 15.09 5.38 -5.69
CA LEU A 45 15.82 4.58 -4.71
C LEU A 45 14.92 3.66 -3.88
N SER A 46 13.61 3.91 -3.81
CA SER A 46 12.63 3.10 -3.07
C SER A 46 11.84 2.15 -3.97
N VAL A 47 12.22 2.00 -5.25
CA VAL A 47 11.52 1.14 -6.22
C VAL A 47 11.44 -0.33 -5.76
N THR A 48 12.42 -0.78 -4.98
CA THR A 48 12.45 -2.14 -4.42
C THR A 48 11.99 -2.20 -2.97
N GLU A 49 11.54 -1.09 -2.39
CA GLU A 49 11.09 -1.04 -0.99
C GLU A 49 9.73 -1.74 -0.86
N THR A 50 9.65 -2.69 0.07
CA THR A 50 8.42 -3.39 0.41
C THR A 50 7.63 -2.57 1.42
N ILE A 51 6.31 -2.75 1.48
CA ILE A 51 5.47 -2.04 2.45
C ILE A 51 5.86 -2.33 3.90
N TYR A 52 6.31 -3.56 4.18
CA TYR A 52 6.75 -3.93 5.52
C TYR A 52 8.09 -3.25 5.86
N ASP A 53 9.10 -3.36 4.99
CA ASP A 53 10.41 -2.77 5.27
C ASP A 53 10.33 -1.23 5.32
N GLY A 54 9.55 -0.62 4.42
CA GLY A 54 9.29 0.82 4.45
C GLY A 54 8.64 1.26 5.75
N ALA A 55 7.64 0.52 6.25
CA ALA A 55 7.03 0.79 7.57
C ALA A 55 8.06 0.77 8.71
N LEU A 56 8.94 -0.22 8.72
CA LEU A 56 10.00 -0.31 9.73
C LEU A 56 11.01 0.84 9.63
N VAL A 57 11.43 1.22 8.41
CA VAL A 57 12.33 2.36 8.17
C VAL A 57 11.70 3.68 8.65
N HIS A 58 10.38 3.79 8.52
CA HIS A 58 9.59 4.93 9.00
C HIS A 58 9.25 4.88 10.49
N GLY A 59 9.80 3.91 11.24
CA GLY A 59 9.75 3.87 12.70
C GLY A 59 8.58 3.08 13.29
N LEU A 60 7.82 2.35 12.48
CA LEU A 60 6.80 1.43 12.97
C LEU A 60 7.47 0.18 13.54
N THR A 61 6.86 -0.38 14.58
CA THR A 61 7.17 -1.72 15.07
C THR A 61 6.65 -2.79 14.10
N GLU A 62 7.13 -4.02 14.23
CA GLU A 62 6.65 -5.15 13.42
C GLU A 62 5.13 -5.35 13.52
N SER A 63 4.56 -5.12 14.72
CA SER A 63 3.12 -5.23 14.96
C SER A 63 2.34 -4.14 14.24
N GLU A 64 2.83 -2.90 14.28
CA GLU A 64 2.19 -1.76 13.59
C GLU A 64 2.30 -1.90 12.07
N ALA A 65 3.41 -2.42 11.56
CA ALA A 65 3.56 -2.72 10.13
C ALA A 65 2.58 -3.81 9.67
N GLU A 66 2.33 -4.83 10.49
CA GLU A 66 1.30 -5.84 10.21
C GLU A 66 -0.11 -5.27 10.26
N GLU A 67 -0.39 -4.36 11.19
CA GLU A 67 -1.68 -3.68 11.31
C GLU A 67 -1.94 -2.79 10.09
N LEU A 68 -0.95 -1.99 9.68
CA LEU A 68 -1.01 -1.20 8.46
C LEU A 68 -1.37 -2.07 7.25
N ILE A 69 -0.67 -3.18 7.03
CA ILE A 69 -0.96 -4.08 5.89
C ILE A 69 -2.41 -4.59 5.94
N ARG A 70 -2.95 -4.90 7.12
CA ARG A 70 -4.35 -5.32 7.26
C ARG A 70 -5.31 -4.19 6.91
N GLU A 71 -5.01 -2.97 7.36
CA GLU A 71 -5.79 -1.78 7.06
C GLU A 71 -5.81 -1.48 5.56
N LEU A 72 -4.65 -1.48 4.89
CA LEU A 72 -4.56 -1.27 3.45
C LEU A 72 -5.37 -2.32 2.66
N ASN A 73 -5.31 -3.59 3.08
CA ASN A 73 -6.14 -4.65 2.50
C ASN A 73 -7.64 -4.39 2.71
N SER A 74 -8.03 -3.83 3.86
CA SER A 74 -9.41 -3.43 4.15
C SER A 74 -9.86 -2.30 3.21
N MET A 75 -9.01 -1.29 2.98
CA MET A 75 -9.28 -0.18 2.05
C MET A 75 -9.47 -0.67 0.60
N ILE A 76 -8.73 -1.69 0.16
CA ILE A 76 -8.93 -2.32 -1.16
C ILE A 76 -10.29 -3.02 -1.25
N MET A 77 -10.71 -3.70 -0.17
CA MET A 77 -11.99 -4.42 -0.14
C MET A 77 -13.21 -3.52 0.02
N HIS A 78 -13.02 -2.38 0.67
CA HIS A 78 -14.05 -1.38 0.96
C HIS A 78 -13.56 -0.01 0.49
N PRO A 79 -13.57 0.26 -0.83
CA PRO A 79 -13.11 1.53 -1.37
C PRO A 79 -13.90 2.67 -0.73
N ILE A 80 -13.18 3.62 -0.13
CA ILE A 80 -13.78 4.78 0.51
C ILE A 80 -14.48 5.58 -0.58
N SER A 81 -15.81 5.56 -0.58
CA SER A 81 -16.60 6.40 -1.48
C SER A 81 -16.54 7.83 -0.96
N HIS A 82 -15.77 8.68 -1.62
CA HIS A 82 -15.78 10.13 -1.37
C HIS A 82 -17.00 10.77 -2.05
#